data_AF-A0A2E9BG55-F1
#
_entry.id   AF-A0A2E9BG55-F1
#
_cell.length_a   1.000
_cell.length_b   1.000
_cell.length_c   1.000
_cell.angle_alpha   90.00
_cell.angle_beta   90.00
_cell.angle_gamma   90.00
#
_symmetry.space_group_name_H-M   'P 1'
#
loop_
_entity.id
_entity.type
_entity.pdbx_description
1 polymer ?
#
loop_
_entity_poly.entity_id
_entity_poly.type
_entity_poly.pdbx_seq_one_letter_code
_entity_poly.pdbx_strand_id
1 'polypeptide(L)'
;PDVVESLDGIDNNCNDEVDEDFIGQDSDSDGLFDLDEFNNMTTDPFNPDSDADGLSDGNEFNNLSTNPMDKDSDDDGLEDGVEVLQTFTDPLVPDLDEDSDGFRWFEECDDSNPLINPNEDESWNGLDDDCDEQIDEVIDRLAYISSSPGTDILLNATFDDLELSVSVDLTEEEKERLGLTIVWLRNSTIIGNGSTFSEAAWNCDNQTADLGIILCNHDGFIGPWIISAIISDGVQDVYMTWYVSYEVWHPPEPVVKDDKAEDSSSEFDVTTNQMIFLGLGVLIVILLVMLVFGGKKPPKAEQSMFADPRYEPRGNQYSSVPGAPTLPPPPGAFNKW
;
A
#
# COMPACT_ATOMS: atom_id res chain seq x y z
N PRO A 1 -43.54 -74.44 9.66
CA PRO A 1 -42.85 -75.00 10.84
C PRO A 1 -41.39 -75.31 10.49
N ASP A 2 -40.48 -74.56 11.10
CA ASP A 2 -39.02 -74.72 11.02
C ASP A 2 -38.34 -74.11 9.77
N VAL A 3 -38.87 -73.01 9.22
CA VAL A 3 -38.15 -72.15 8.25
C VAL A 3 -37.38 -71.07 9.05
N VAL A 4 -36.28 -70.56 8.52
CA VAL A 4 -35.56 -69.42 9.14
C VAL A 4 -36.41 -68.17 8.92
N GLU A 5 -36.54 -67.32 9.95
CA GLU A 5 -37.25 -66.04 9.80
C GLU A 5 -36.53 -65.14 8.78
N SER A 6 -37.28 -64.25 8.15
CA SER A 6 -36.74 -63.21 7.28
C SER A 6 -37.36 -61.91 7.76
N LEU A 7 -36.56 -60.86 7.92
CA LEU A 7 -37.01 -59.58 8.44
C LEU A 7 -37.97 -58.89 7.45
N ASP A 8 -39.22 -59.35 7.46
CA ASP A 8 -40.27 -58.95 6.52
C ASP A 8 -41.64 -58.74 7.21
N GLY A 9 -41.68 -58.86 8.54
CA GLY A 9 -42.89 -58.69 9.34
C GLY A 9 -43.86 -59.87 9.25
N ILE A 10 -43.41 -61.05 8.78
CA ILE A 10 -44.23 -62.26 8.63
C ILE A 10 -43.64 -63.38 9.50
N ASP A 11 -44.51 -64.09 10.24
CA ASP A 11 -44.15 -65.33 10.95
C ASP A 11 -43.93 -66.47 9.92
N ASN A 12 -42.68 -66.65 9.49
CA ASN A 12 -42.31 -67.57 8.42
C ASN A 12 -42.28 -69.02 8.87
N ASN A 13 -42.07 -69.25 10.17
CA ASN A 13 -42.00 -70.59 10.75
C ASN A 13 -43.33 -71.05 11.40
N CYS A 14 -44.31 -70.17 11.54
CA CYS A 14 -45.63 -70.35 12.14
C CYS A 14 -45.61 -70.74 13.63
N ASN A 15 -44.77 -70.09 14.45
CA ASN A 15 -44.67 -70.33 15.90
C ASN A 15 -45.40 -69.27 16.76
N ASP A 16 -46.16 -68.36 16.14
CA ASP A 16 -46.85 -67.22 16.75
C ASP A 16 -45.92 -66.08 17.23
N GLU A 17 -44.65 -66.08 16.84
CA GLU A 17 -43.69 -64.98 16.99
C GLU A 17 -43.31 -64.48 15.57
N VAL A 18 -42.94 -63.19 15.44
CA VAL A 18 -42.60 -62.57 14.15
C VAL A 18 -41.19 -62.03 14.27
N ASP A 19 -40.32 -62.38 13.33
CA ASP A 19 -38.93 -61.93 13.23
C ASP A 19 -38.11 -62.14 14.52
N GLU A 20 -38.47 -63.13 15.36
CA GLU A 20 -37.87 -63.34 16.68
C GLU A 20 -36.39 -63.70 16.63
N ASP A 21 -35.93 -64.27 15.51
CA ASP A 21 -34.52 -64.58 15.27
C ASP A 21 -33.66 -63.31 15.24
N PHE A 22 -34.22 -62.13 14.92
CA PHE A 22 -33.49 -60.85 14.81
C PHE A 22 -33.42 -60.06 16.13
N ILE A 23 -34.00 -60.57 17.22
CA ILE A 23 -33.97 -59.89 18.52
C ILE A 23 -32.52 -59.76 19.03
N GLY A 24 -32.05 -58.51 19.14
CA GLY A 24 -30.70 -58.18 19.62
C GLY A 24 -29.58 -58.51 18.63
N GLN A 25 -29.93 -58.73 17.34
CA GLN A 25 -28.96 -58.69 16.25
C GLN A 25 -28.69 -57.24 15.83
N ASP A 26 -27.47 -57.02 15.37
CA ASP A 26 -26.91 -55.77 14.86
C ASP A 26 -26.00 -56.22 13.71
N SER A 27 -26.62 -56.42 12.54
CA SER A 27 -26.07 -57.18 11.42
C SER A 27 -24.99 -56.41 10.66
N ASP A 28 -25.10 -55.08 10.60
CA ASP A 28 -24.11 -54.20 9.98
C ASP A 28 -23.18 -53.49 10.98
N SER A 29 -23.41 -53.68 12.29
CA SER A 29 -22.54 -53.23 13.37
C SER A 29 -22.44 -51.71 13.50
N ASP A 30 -23.53 -51.00 13.23
CA ASP A 30 -23.62 -49.54 13.31
C ASP A 30 -24.06 -49.04 14.72
N GLY A 31 -24.53 -49.97 15.57
CA GLY A 31 -24.99 -49.71 16.94
C GLY A 31 -26.50 -49.59 17.10
N LEU A 32 -27.29 -49.82 16.06
CA LEU A 32 -28.72 -50.05 16.10
C LEU A 32 -29.00 -51.56 16.00
N PHE A 33 -30.20 -51.98 16.44
CA PHE A 33 -30.60 -53.37 16.32
C PHE A 33 -31.50 -53.55 15.10
N ASP A 34 -31.30 -54.65 14.36
CA ASP A 34 -31.99 -54.92 13.09
C ASP A 34 -33.51 -54.74 13.19
N LEU A 35 -34.10 -55.19 14.30
CA LEU A 35 -35.53 -55.12 14.54
C LEU A 35 -36.02 -53.69 14.84
N ASP A 36 -35.20 -52.86 15.49
CA ASP A 36 -35.51 -51.46 15.77
C ASP A 36 -35.43 -50.62 14.49
N GLU A 37 -34.40 -50.84 13.69
CA GLU A 37 -34.23 -50.24 12.37
C GLU A 37 -35.42 -50.51 11.46
N PHE A 38 -35.75 -51.80 11.28
CA PHE A 38 -36.84 -52.23 10.41
C PHE A 38 -38.22 -51.73 10.86
N ASN A 39 -38.51 -51.74 12.16
CA ASN A 39 -39.85 -51.39 12.66
C ASN A 39 -40.05 -49.90 12.94
N ASN A 40 -39.00 -49.18 13.32
CA ASN A 40 -39.12 -47.82 13.87
C ASN A 40 -38.40 -46.75 13.05
N MET A 41 -37.34 -47.09 12.32
CA MET A 41 -36.42 -46.10 11.74
C MET A 41 -36.46 -46.10 10.21
N THR A 42 -36.90 -47.21 9.60
CA THR A 42 -36.99 -47.38 8.13
C THR A 42 -35.62 -47.36 7.44
N THR A 43 -34.54 -47.52 8.21
CA THR A 43 -33.18 -47.79 7.74
C THR A 43 -33.05 -49.24 7.26
N ASP A 44 -31.96 -49.56 6.55
CA ASP A 44 -31.67 -50.93 6.09
C ASP A 44 -30.75 -51.65 7.10
N PRO A 45 -31.25 -52.68 7.84
CA PRO A 45 -30.51 -53.40 8.89
C PRO A 45 -29.19 -54.10 8.46
N PHE A 46 -28.90 -54.08 7.17
CA PHE A 46 -27.70 -54.69 6.59
C PHE A 46 -26.79 -53.65 5.91
N ASN A 47 -27.10 -52.37 6.06
CA ASN A 47 -26.37 -51.26 5.50
C ASN A 47 -26.20 -50.15 6.54
N PRO A 48 -24.99 -49.96 7.07
CA PRO A 48 -24.77 -49.13 8.26
C PRO A 48 -24.93 -47.62 8.01
N ASP A 49 -25.23 -47.20 6.78
CA ASP A 49 -25.31 -45.80 6.30
C ASP A 49 -26.37 -45.78 5.19
N SER A 50 -27.63 -45.60 5.60
CA SER A 50 -28.82 -45.82 4.79
C SER A 50 -29.03 -44.76 3.71
N ASP A 51 -28.63 -43.52 3.97
CA ASP A 51 -28.75 -42.44 3.00
C ASP A 51 -27.47 -42.23 2.17
N ALA A 52 -26.31 -42.71 2.62
CA ALA A 52 -25.00 -42.61 1.99
C ALA A 52 -24.36 -41.21 2.05
N ASP A 53 -24.51 -40.50 3.17
CA ASP A 53 -23.84 -39.22 3.46
C ASP A 53 -22.45 -39.39 4.15
N GLY A 54 -22.15 -40.61 4.63
CA GLY A 54 -20.89 -40.96 5.28
C GLY A 54 -20.94 -41.01 6.81
N LEU A 55 -22.10 -40.78 7.43
CA LEU A 55 -22.40 -41.09 8.82
C LEU A 55 -23.11 -42.44 8.89
N SER A 56 -23.01 -43.11 10.04
CA SER A 56 -23.75 -44.36 10.23
C SER A 56 -25.11 -44.09 10.87
N ASP A 57 -26.13 -44.87 10.54
CA ASP A 57 -27.49 -44.66 11.04
C ASP A 57 -27.52 -44.59 12.57
N GLY A 58 -26.76 -45.49 13.21
CA GLY A 58 -26.58 -45.50 14.66
C GLY A 58 -25.82 -44.31 15.22
N ASN A 59 -24.90 -43.69 14.48
CA ASN A 59 -24.23 -42.47 14.91
C ASN A 59 -25.17 -41.26 14.83
N GLU A 60 -25.86 -41.14 13.71
CA GLU A 60 -26.87 -40.11 13.50
C GLU A 60 -27.94 -40.13 14.58
N PHE A 61 -28.56 -41.31 14.80
CA PHE A 61 -29.64 -41.44 15.77
C PHE A 61 -29.17 -41.30 17.23
N ASN A 62 -28.07 -41.95 17.62
CA ASN A 62 -27.67 -41.98 19.03
C ASN A 62 -26.90 -40.72 19.48
N ASN A 63 -26.18 -40.06 18.57
CA ASN A 63 -25.25 -38.98 18.93
C ASN A 63 -25.61 -37.61 18.35
N LEU A 64 -26.09 -37.55 17.11
CA LEU A 64 -26.28 -36.28 16.37
C LEU A 64 -27.73 -35.80 16.36
N SER A 65 -28.69 -36.72 16.51
CA SER A 65 -30.13 -36.45 16.36
C SER A 65 -30.53 -35.98 14.96
N THR A 66 -29.71 -36.28 13.95
CA THR A 66 -30.03 -36.18 12.52
C THR A 66 -30.93 -37.34 12.09
N ASN A 67 -31.38 -37.33 10.84
CA ASN A 67 -32.27 -38.34 10.29
C ASN A 67 -31.50 -39.31 9.38
N PRO A 68 -31.33 -40.60 9.75
CA PRO A 68 -30.57 -41.60 8.99
C PRO A 68 -31.01 -41.91 7.55
N MET A 69 -32.08 -41.26 7.09
CA MET A 69 -32.67 -41.43 5.77
C MET A 69 -32.62 -40.13 4.96
N ASP A 70 -31.95 -39.10 5.46
CA ASP A 70 -31.95 -37.74 4.93
C ASP A 70 -30.56 -37.12 5.05
N LYS A 71 -29.88 -37.05 3.91
CA LYS A 71 -28.46 -36.70 3.82
C LYS A 71 -28.16 -35.27 4.28
N ASP A 72 -29.17 -34.43 4.45
CA ASP A 72 -29.11 -32.98 4.72
C ASP A 72 -30.28 -32.64 5.65
N SER A 73 -30.06 -32.79 6.96
CA SER A 73 -31.09 -32.74 7.99
C SER A 73 -31.67 -31.34 8.24
N ASP A 74 -30.97 -30.28 7.80
CA ASP A 74 -31.38 -28.89 7.97
C ASP A 74 -31.73 -28.14 6.67
N ASP A 75 -31.66 -28.84 5.54
CA ASP A 75 -32.04 -28.42 4.19
C ASP A 75 -31.21 -27.21 3.66
N ASP A 76 -29.95 -27.09 4.06
CA ASP A 76 -29.07 -25.97 3.66
C ASP A 76 -28.16 -26.27 2.45
N GLY A 77 -28.16 -27.53 1.99
CA GLY A 77 -27.39 -28.01 0.85
C GLY A 77 -25.99 -28.57 1.18
N LEU A 78 -25.59 -28.64 2.45
CA LEU A 78 -24.49 -29.48 2.93
C LEU A 78 -25.06 -30.83 3.39
N GLU A 79 -24.26 -31.89 3.21
CA GLU A 79 -24.68 -33.20 3.73
C GLU A 79 -24.24 -33.32 5.21
N ASP A 80 -25.01 -33.96 6.09
CA ASP A 80 -24.72 -34.05 7.53
C ASP A 80 -23.31 -34.63 7.77
N GLY A 81 -22.93 -35.64 6.98
CA GLY A 81 -21.59 -36.22 6.98
C GLY A 81 -20.48 -35.28 6.52
N VAL A 82 -20.75 -34.34 5.61
CA VAL A 82 -19.81 -33.27 5.26
C VAL A 82 -19.66 -32.31 6.45
N GLU A 83 -20.77 -31.94 7.08
CA GLU A 83 -20.75 -31.02 8.21
C GLU A 83 -19.96 -31.57 9.39
N VAL A 84 -20.22 -32.83 9.77
CA VAL A 84 -19.57 -33.46 10.92
C VAL A 84 -18.11 -33.82 10.64
N LEU A 85 -17.77 -34.26 9.43
CA LEU A 85 -16.44 -34.82 9.14
C LEU A 85 -15.46 -33.83 8.51
N GLN A 86 -15.95 -32.74 7.89
CA GLN A 86 -15.12 -31.82 7.11
C GLN A 86 -15.17 -30.38 7.61
N THR A 87 -16.37 -29.80 7.74
CA THR A 87 -16.53 -28.38 8.14
C THR A 87 -16.59 -28.21 9.66
N PHE A 88 -16.92 -29.29 10.37
CA PHE A 88 -17.10 -29.34 11.82
C PHE A 88 -18.24 -28.44 12.32
N THR A 89 -19.31 -28.32 11.53
CA THR A 89 -20.54 -27.60 11.85
C THR A 89 -21.61 -28.52 12.44
N ASP A 90 -22.76 -27.96 12.82
CA ASP A 90 -23.85 -28.70 13.47
C ASP A 90 -24.92 -29.03 12.42
N PRO A 91 -25.13 -30.31 12.05
CA PRO A 91 -26.01 -30.73 10.94
C PRO A 91 -27.51 -30.48 11.17
N LEU A 92 -27.86 -29.76 12.24
CA LEU A 92 -29.21 -29.33 12.56
C LEU A 92 -29.36 -27.81 12.47
N VAL A 93 -28.33 -27.09 12.00
CA VAL A 93 -28.22 -25.63 12.01
C VAL A 93 -27.71 -25.13 10.65
N PRO A 94 -28.58 -24.48 9.84
CA PRO A 94 -28.19 -24.09 8.49
C PRO A 94 -26.96 -23.18 8.45
N ASP A 95 -25.97 -23.56 7.65
CA ASP A 95 -24.69 -22.87 7.46
C ASP A 95 -24.79 -21.81 6.34
N LEU A 96 -25.58 -20.77 6.54
CA LEU A 96 -25.85 -19.79 5.49
C LEU A 96 -24.57 -19.06 4.98
N ASP A 97 -24.66 -18.68 3.71
CA ASP A 97 -23.82 -17.68 3.03
C ASP A 97 -24.67 -16.39 3.01
N GLU A 98 -24.44 -15.49 3.98
CA GLU A 98 -25.31 -14.34 4.24
C GLU A 98 -25.18 -13.25 3.16
N ASP A 99 -23.99 -13.09 2.58
CA ASP A 99 -23.74 -12.10 1.53
C ASP A 99 -23.78 -12.62 0.08
N SER A 100 -23.88 -13.94 -0.09
CA SER A 100 -23.99 -14.66 -1.35
C SER A 100 -22.75 -14.57 -2.24
N ASP A 101 -21.54 -14.49 -1.67
CA ASP A 101 -20.28 -14.50 -2.41
C ASP A 101 -19.77 -15.92 -2.75
N GLY A 102 -20.38 -16.95 -2.16
CA GLY A 102 -20.07 -18.36 -2.38
C GLY A 102 -19.15 -18.98 -1.32
N PHE A 103 -18.79 -18.23 -0.29
CA PHE A 103 -18.21 -18.73 0.95
C PHE A 103 -19.26 -18.76 2.04
N ARG A 104 -19.17 -19.74 2.94
CA ARG A 104 -20.05 -19.83 4.11
C ARG A 104 -19.33 -19.25 5.33
N TRP A 105 -20.08 -18.89 6.36
CA TRP A 105 -19.56 -18.28 7.61
C TRP A 105 -18.35 -18.96 8.27
N PHE A 106 -18.13 -20.26 8.04
CA PHE A 106 -17.01 -21.02 8.60
C PHE A 106 -15.76 -21.04 7.69
N GLU A 107 -15.88 -20.59 6.45
CA GLU A 107 -14.79 -20.52 5.46
C GLU A 107 -14.11 -19.14 5.44
N GLU A 108 -14.72 -18.15 6.09
CA GLU A 108 -14.30 -16.75 6.04
C GLU A 108 -14.35 -16.07 7.43
N CYS A 109 -14.11 -14.76 7.43
CA CYS A 109 -13.98 -13.95 8.63
C CYS A 109 -15.09 -12.90 8.82
N ASP A 110 -15.87 -12.57 7.79
CA ASP A 110 -17.05 -11.67 7.87
C ASP A 110 -18.11 -11.95 6.78
N ASP A 111 -18.96 -12.95 7.04
CA ASP A 111 -20.10 -13.42 6.19
C ASP A 111 -21.17 -12.34 5.87
N SER A 112 -21.01 -11.12 6.39
CA SER A 112 -21.89 -10.00 6.07
C SER A 112 -21.35 -9.09 4.95
N ASN A 113 -20.14 -9.37 4.45
CA ASN A 113 -19.43 -8.51 3.52
C ASN A 113 -18.75 -9.30 2.39
N PRO A 114 -19.28 -9.22 1.14
CA PRO A 114 -18.85 -10.07 0.03
C PRO A 114 -17.50 -9.66 -0.59
N LEU A 115 -16.77 -8.79 0.11
CA LEU A 115 -15.42 -8.34 -0.21
C LEU A 115 -14.40 -8.84 0.83
N ILE A 116 -14.82 -9.70 1.76
CA ILE A 116 -13.97 -10.29 2.78
C ILE A 116 -14.11 -11.80 2.66
N ASN A 117 -13.21 -12.44 1.92
CA ASN A 117 -13.23 -13.89 1.75
C ASN A 117 -11.85 -14.44 1.30
N PRO A 118 -11.59 -15.75 1.41
CA PRO A 118 -10.28 -16.35 1.11
C PRO A 118 -9.70 -16.15 -0.29
N ASN A 119 -10.45 -15.60 -1.24
CA ASN A 119 -10.02 -15.36 -2.61
C ASN A 119 -9.82 -13.88 -2.96
N GLU A 120 -10.05 -12.96 -2.03
CA GLU A 120 -9.89 -11.52 -2.29
C GLU A 120 -8.42 -11.07 -2.24
N ASP A 121 -8.15 -9.92 -2.85
CA ASP A 121 -6.85 -9.25 -2.76
C ASP A 121 -6.92 -8.15 -1.68
N GLU A 122 -5.93 -8.09 -0.80
CA GLU A 122 -5.81 -7.06 0.24
C GLU A 122 -5.90 -5.62 -0.29
N SER A 123 -6.69 -4.81 0.40
CA SER A 123 -6.83 -3.37 0.19
C SER A 123 -6.41 -2.61 1.44
N TRP A 124 -5.74 -1.46 1.29
CA TRP A 124 -5.25 -0.69 2.44
C TRP A 124 -6.38 -0.04 3.25
N ASN A 125 -7.05 -0.83 4.06
CA ASN A 125 -8.31 -0.49 4.68
C ASN A 125 -8.30 -0.88 6.17
N GLY A 126 -7.35 -1.68 6.65
CA GLY A 126 -7.24 -2.11 8.05
C GLY A 126 -8.12 -3.30 8.42
N LEU A 127 -8.50 -4.11 7.44
CA LEU A 127 -9.17 -5.39 7.59
C LEU A 127 -8.29 -6.49 6.98
N ASP A 128 -8.63 -7.71 7.32
CA ASP A 128 -8.12 -8.93 6.70
C ASP A 128 -9.15 -9.27 5.60
N ASP A 129 -8.86 -8.86 4.36
CA ASP A 129 -9.79 -9.02 3.23
C ASP A 129 -9.73 -10.46 2.70
N ASP A 130 -8.57 -11.12 2.79
CA ASP A 130 -8.35 -12.50 2.32
C ASP A 130 -8.44 -13.58 3.41
N CYS A 131 -8.80 -13.19 4.64
CA CYS A 131 -8.99 -14.05 5.81
C CYS A 131 -7.78 -14.97 6.12
N ASP A 132 -6.55 -14.51 5.85
CA ASP A 132 -5.33 -15.27 6.12
C ASP A 132 -4.70 -15.03 7.52
N GLU A 133 -5.41 -14.27 8.37
CA GLU A 133 -4.99 -13.75 9.68
C GLU A 133 -3.95 -12.63 9.64
N GLN A 134 -3.62 -12.12 8.45
CA GLN A 134 -2.82 -10.91 8.26
C GLN A 134 -3.71 -9.76 7.81
N ILE A 135 -3.20 -8.53 7.94
CA ILE A 135 -3.97 -7.32 7.67
C ILE A 135 -3.10 -6.44 6.80
N ASP A 136 -3.65 -6.01 5.67
CA ASP A 136 -3.02 -5.10 4.72
C ASP A 136 -1.58 -5.55 4.36
N GLU A 137 -1.34 -6.85 4.17
CA GLU A 137 -0.08 -7.38 3.69
C GLU A 137 0.01 -7.35 2.16
N VAL A 138 1.23 -7.39 1.65
CA VAL A 138 1.50 -7.41 0.19
C VAL A 138 0.90 -6.22 -0.62
N ILE A 139 0.39 -5.17 0.02
CA ILE A 139 -0.11 -3.96 -0.64
C ILE A 139 0.98 -2.93 -1.03
N ASP A 140 0.73 -2.15 -2.08
CA ASP A 140 1.52 -0.97 -2.42
C ASP A 140 0.91 0.31 -1.82
N ARG A 141 1.22 0.58 -0.55
CA ARG A 141 0.75 1.79 0.17
C ARG A 141 1.10 3.09 -0.55
N LEU A 142 2.16 3.13 -1.37
CA LEU A 142 2.55 4.34 -2.09
C LEU A 142 1.53 4.69 -3.19
N ALA A 143 0.80 3.70 -3.74
CA ALA A 143 -0.21 3.92 -4.78
C ALA A 143 -1.39 4.78 -4.28
N TYR A 144 -1.69 4.72 -2.98
CA TYR A 144 -2.76 5.49 -2.33
C TYR A 144 -2.33 6.90 -1.95
N ILE A 145 -1.03 7.21 -2.05
CA ILE A 145 -0.48 8.47 -1.54
C ILE A 145 -0.10 9.38 -2.71
N SER A 146 -0.61 10.61 -2.64
CA SER A 146 -0.25 11.68 -3.56
C SER A 146 0.30 12.87 -2.79
N SER A 147 1.27 13.56 -3.38
CA SER A 147 1.93 14.72 -2.78
C SER A 147 1.84 15.94 -3.67
N SER A 148 1.71 17.12 -3.06
CA SER A 148 1.79 18.40 -3.76
C SER A 148 2.60 19.41 -2.96
N PRO A 149 3.40 20.28 -3.60
CA PRO A 149 3.79 20.26 -5.02
C PRO A 149 4.80 19.11 -5.28
N GLY A 150 5.41 19.08 -6.47
CA GLY A 150 6.48 18.12 -6.79
C GLY A 150 7.65 18.17 -5.81
N THR A 151 8.54 17.18 -5.88
CA THR A 151 9.58 16.94 -4.86
C THR A 151 10.67 18.02 -4.81
N ASP A 152 11.05 18.61 -5.95
CA ASP A 152 12.06 19.65 -6.01
C ASP A 152 11.40 21.03 -6.00
N ILE A 153 11.65 21.80 -4.94
CA ILE A 153 11.05 23.11 -4.74
C ILE A 153 12.14 24.17 -4.70
N LEU A 154 11.95 25.23 -5.48
CA LEU A 154 12.74 26.46 -5.39
C LEU A 154 11.79 27.61 -5.08
N LEU A 155 12.00 28.30 -3.97
CA LEU A 155 11.16 29.41 -3.53
C LEU A 155 11.98 30.57 -2.97
N ASN A 156 11.43 31.78 -3.03
CA ASN A 156 12.06 32.94 -2.42
C ASN A 156 11.75 33.00 -0.93
N ALA A 157 12.78 32.86 -0.08
CA ALA A 157 12.61 32.72 1.35
C ALA A 157 11.86 33.88 2.01
N THR A 158 11.92 35.09 1.44
CA THR A 158 11.36 36.31 2.05
C THR A 158 10.04 36.75 1.44
N PHE A 159 9.60 36.12 0.33
CA PHE A 159 8.40 36.52 -0.40
C PHE A 159 7.39 35.40 -0.62
N ASP A 160 7.85 34.14 -0.71
CA ASP A 160 7.00 33.01 -1.02
C ASP A 160 6.76 32.17 0.24
N ASP A 161 5.51 31.74 0.43
CA ASP A 161 5.14 30.79 1.46
C ASP A 161 5.43 29.36 0.96
N LEU A 162 5.96 28.51 1.83
CA LEU A 162 6.12 27.09 1.57
C LEU A 162 4.84 26.37 1.98
N GLU A 163 4.15 25.77 1.02
CA GLU A 163 2.99 24.90 1.27
C GLU A 163 3.27 23.50 0.73
N LEU A 164 3.23 22.51 1.61
CA LEU A 164 3.36 21.10 1.29
C LEU A 164 2.10 20.37 1.73
N SER A 165 1.65 19.41 0.94
CA SER A 165 0.53 18.56 1.29
C SER A 165 0.76 17.12 0.85
N VAL A 166 0.19 16.22 1.64
CA VAL A 166 0.01 14.82 1.33
C VAL A 166 -1.47 14.52 1.38
N SER A 167 -1.98 13.89 0.33
CA SER A 167 -3.31 13.32 0.29
C SER A 167 -3.21 11.80 0.25
N VAL A 168 -3.95 11.14 1.12
CA VAL A 168 -4.13 9.68 1.13
C VAL A 168 -5.51 9.41 0.57
N ASP A 169 -5.58 8.65 -0.52
CA ASP A 169 -6.79 8.30 -1.26
C ASP A 169 -7.53 7.14 -0.59
N LEU A 170 -7.99 7.41 0.64
CA LEU A 170 -8.80 6.52 1.47
C LEU A 170 -10.01 7.30 2.00
N THR A 171 -11.06 6.58 2.35
CA THR A 171 -12.22 7.14 3.07
C THR A 171 -11.83 7.55 4.48
N GLU A 172 -12.66 8.38 5.12
CA GLU A 172 -12.39 8.81 6.50
C GLU A 172 -12.55 7.66 7.51
N GLU A 173 -13.42 6.70 7.22
CA GLU A 173 -13.63 5.51 8.06
C GLU A 173 -12.40 4.59 8.02
N GLU A 174 -11.83 4.33 6.83
CA GLU A 174 -10.59 3.57 6.68
C GLU A 174 -9.41 4.27 7.37
N LYS A 175 -9.29 5.60 7.22
CA LYS A 175 -8.23 6.37 7.91
C LYS A 175 -8.33 6.27 9.43
N GLU A 176 -9.55 6.28 9.96
CA GLU A 176 -9.79 6.13 11.40
C GLU A 176 -9.48 4.70 11.86
N ARG A 177 -9.91 3.69 11.09
CA ARG A 177 -9.65 2.27 11.39
C ARG A 177 -8.16 1.94 11.39
N LEU A 178 -7.43 2.44 10.40
CA LEU A 178 -5.96 2.33 10.31
C LEU A 178 -5.22 3.17 11.36
N GLY A 179 -5.89 4.10 12.03
CA GLY A 179 -5.24 5.04 12.95
C GLY A 179 -4.14 5.87 12.29
N LEU A 180 -4.34 6.26 11.02
CA LEU A 180 -3.30 6.88 10.20
C LEU A 180 -2.72 8.14 10.84
N THR A 181 -1.40 8.18 10.93
CA THR A 181 -0.65 9.32 11.44
C THR A 181 0.23 9.92 10.36
N ILE A 182 0.24 11.26 10.27
CA ILE A 182 1.12 12.01 9.37
C ILE A 182 1.98 12.95 10.19
N VAL A 183 3.30 12.76 10.12
CA VAL A 183 4.29 13.55 10.86
C VAL A 183 5.28 14.17 9.89
N TRP A 184 5.52 15.47 10.04
CA TRP A 184 6.48 16.22 9.22
C TRP A 184 7.82 16.32 9.92
N LEU A 185 8.89 16.04 9.18
CA LEU A 185 10.27 16.12 9.62
C LEU A 185 11.07 17.08 8.73
N ARG A 186 11.95 17.88 9.34
CA ARG A 186 13.03 18.61 8.66
C ARG A 186 14.35 18.13 9.21
N ASN A 187 15.20 17.52 8.36
CA ASN A 187 16.49 16.93 8.79
C ASN A 187 16.36 16.12 10.11
N SER A 188 15.40 15.20 10.16
CA SER A 188 15.11 14.33 11.32
C SER A 188 14.51 15.01 12.56
N THR A 189 14.13 16.28 12.49
CA THR A 189 13.43 17.00 13.58
C THR A 189 11.95 17.18 13.25
N ILE A 190 11.05 16.86 14.19
CA ILE A 190 9.60 17.04 13.99
C ILE A 190 9.25 18.52 13.92
N ILE A 191 8.57 18.91 12.83
CA ILE A 191 8.16 20.29 12.57
C ILE A 191 6.63 20.47 12.52
N GLY A 192 5.86 19.37 12.44
CA GLY A 192 4.41 19.44 12.36
C GLY A 192 3.75 18.08 12.28
N ASN A 193 2.42 18.07 12.27
CA ASN A 193 1.57 16.90 12.12
C ASN A 193 0.39 17.24 11.18
N GLY A 194 -0.26 16.21 10.64
CA GLY A 194 -1.41 16.34 9.75
C GLY A 194 -1.04 16.30 8.26
N SER A 195 -2.05 16.38 7.39
CA SER A 195 -1.90 16.21 5.94
C SER A 195 -1.26 17.40 5.22
N THR A 196 -1.20 18.56 5.85
CA THR A 196 -0.60 19.77 5.27
C THR A 196 0.44 20.37 6.19
N PHE A 197 1.48 20.92 5.60
CA PHE A 197 2.51 21.70 6.27
C PHE A 197 2.67 23.02 5.54
N SER A 198 2.57 24.12 6.28
CA SER A 198 2.78 25.46 5.74
C SER A 198 3.78 26.23 6.59
N GLU A 199 4.66 26.96 5.92
CA GLU A 199 5.62 27.87 6.53
C GLU A 199 5.54 29.20 5.78
N ALA A 200 5.18 30.26 6.49
CA ALA A 200 5.10 31.59 5.90
C ALA A 200 6.49 32.11 5.51
N ALA A 201 6.52 33.03 4.55
CA ALA A 201 7.71 33.75 4.15
C ALA A 201 8.45 34.35 5.36
N TRP A 202 9.77 34.21 5.35
CA TRP A 202 10.64 34.58 6.45
C TRP A 202 10.84 36.09 6.52
N ASN A 203 10.55 36.67 7.68
CA ASN A 203 10.83 38.07 7.94
C ASN A 203 12.23 38.24 8.57
N CYS A 204 13.19 38.74 7.78
CA CYS A 204 14.56 38.96 8.22
C CYS A 204 14.74 40.04 9.30
N ASP A 205 13.72 40.87 9.56
CA ASP A 205 13.78 41.90 10.61
C ASP A 205 13.52 41.34 12.01
N ASN A 206 12.89 40.15 12.14
CA ASN A 206 12.49 39.59 13.43
C ASN A 206 12.57 38.05 13.43
N GLN A 207 13.79 37.54 13.50
CA GLN A 207 14.12 36.12 13.41
C GLN A 207 14.27 35.48 14.80
N THR A 208 13.39 34.53 15.15
CA THR A 208 13.46 33.75 16.41
C THR A 208 13.69 32.26 16.21
N ALA A 209 13.55 31.74 14.98
CA ALA A 209 13.74 30.33 14.67
C ALA A 209 15.08 30.07 13.99
N ASP A 210 15.72 28.95 14.32
CA ASP A 210 17.08 28.62 13.87
C ASP A 210 17.25 28.65 12.35
N LEU A 211 16.27 28.12 11.59
CA LEU A 211 16.34 28.11 10.13
C LEU A 211 16.32 29.52 9.55
N GLY A 212 15.42 30.38 10.01
CA GLY A 212 15.31 31.71 9.46
C GLY A 212 16.52 32.60 9.80
N ILE A 213 17.19 32.39 10.94
CA ILE A 213 18.48 33.02 11.24
C ILE A 213 19.52 32.60 10.19
N ILE A 214 19.55 31.32 9.79
CA ILE A 214 20.47 30.83 8.76
C ILE A 214 20.13 31.45 7.40
N LEU A 215 18.85 31.45 7.02
CA LEU A 215 18.40 31.97 5.72
C LEU A 215 18.72 33.47 5.59
N CYS A 216 18.36 34.30 6.56
CA CYS A 216 18.51 35.75 6.46
C CYS A 216 19.94 36.28 6.59
N ASN A 217 20.89 35.46 7.04
CA ASN A 217 22.32 35.80 7.11
C ASN A 217 23.10 35.40 5.86
N HIS A 218 22.44 34.82 4.86
CA HIS A 218 23.05 34.36 3.62
C HIS A 218 22.40 35.03 2.42
N ASP A 219 23.22 35.37 1.43
CA ASP A 219 22.75 35.94 0.16
C ASP A 219 22.78 34.85 -0.93
N GLY A 220 21.74 34.79 -1.75
CA GLY A 220 21.65 33.88 -2.90
C GLY A 220 21.00 32.53 -2.56
N PHE A 221 21.54 31.44 -3.12
CA PHE A 221 20.94 30.10 -3.02
C PHE A 221 21.45 29.34 -1.80
N ILE A 222 20.52 28.77 -1.03
CA ILE A 222 20.80 27.90 0.11
C ILE A 222 19.93 26.66 0.03
N GLY A 223 20.48 25.50 0.41
CA GLY A 223 19.78 24.22 0.43
C GLY A 223 20.49 23.16 -0.43
N PRO A 224 19.79 22.05 -0.78
CA PRO A 224 18.40 21.75 -0.42
C PRO A 224 18.28 21.29 1.05
N TRP A 225 17.20 21.70 1.71
CA TRP A 225 16.75 21.07 2.94
C TRP A 225 15.83 19.91 2.63
N ILE A 226 15.99 18.84 3.39
CA ILE A 226 15.15 17.65 3.27
C ILE A 226 13.98 17.82 4.23
N ILE A 227 12.79 17.93 3.65
CA ILE A 227 11.54 17.85 4.38
C ILE A 227 10.89 16.54 4.00
N SER A 228 10.51 15.74 4.99
CA SER A 228 9.83 14.46 4.76
C SER A 228 8.53 14.41 5.54
N ALA A 229 7.48 13.91 4.91
CA ALA A 229 6.27 13.46 5.58
C ALA A 229 6.36 11.94 5.79
N ILE A 230 6.18 11.50 7.02
CA ILE A 230 6.01 10.09 7.36
C ILE A 230 4.52 9.84 7.52
N ILE A 231 3.99 8.92 6.71
CA ILE A 231 2.63 8.42 6.79
C ILE A 231 2.74 7.01 7.39
N SER A 232 2.05 6.75 8.50
CA SER A 232 2.16 5.49 9.24
C SER A 232 0.80 5.03 9.72
N ASP A 233 0.50 3.75 9.47
CA ASP A 233 -0.64 2.98 10.01
C ASP A 233 -0.24 2.18 11.27
N GLY A 234 1.00 2.33 11.75
CA GLY A 234 1.55 1.58 12.89
C GLY A 234 2.16 0.22 12.54
N VAL A 235 1.96 -0.28 11.32
CA VAL A 235 2.59 -1.49 10.80
C VAL A 235 3.77 -1.11 9.89
N GLN A 236 3.54 -0.20 8.95
CA GLN A 236 4.54 0.24 7.98
C GLN A 236 4.54 1.77 7.81
N ASP A 237 5.75 2.33 7.61
CA ASP A 237 5.95 3.75 7.35
C ASP A 237 6.22 4.00 5.87
N VAL A 238 5.48 4.94 5.28
CA VAL A 238 5.74 5.49 3.94
C VAL A 238 6.32 6.89 4.04
N TYR A 239 7.34 7.16 3.23
CA TYR A 239 8.10 8.41 3.25
C TYR A 239 7.88 9.21 1.97
N MET A 240 7.32 10.40 2.09
CA MET A 240 7.32 11.41 1.02
C MET A 240 8.38 12.45 1.32
N THR A 241 9.23 12.77 0.34
CA THR A 241 10.39 13.65 0.56
C THR A 241 10.46 14.77 -0.48
N TRP A 242 10.67 15.98 0.03
CA TRP A 242 10.91 17.20 -0.75
C TRP A 242 12.32 17.73 -0.51
N TYR A 243 12.90 18.27 -1.57
CA TYR A 243 14.17 18.99 -1.59
C TYR A 243 13.87 20.47 -1.78
N VAL A 244 13.84 21.20 -0.67
CA VAL A 244 13.49 22.62 -0.68
C VAL A 244 14.75 23.47 -0.72
N SER A 245 14.91 24.23 -1.79
CA SER A 245 15.96 25.22 -1.96
C SER A 245 15.36 26.62 -1.82
N TYR A 246 16.10 27.48 -1.13
CA TYR A 246 15.68 28.84 -0.85
C TYR A 246 16.59 29.83 -1.58
N GLU A 247 16.00 30.80 -2.25
CA GLU A 247 16.69 31.99 -2.73
C GLU A 247 16.43 33.15 -1.76
N VAL A 248 17.49 33.78 -1.27
CA VAL A 248 17.42 34.92 -0.35
C VAL A 248 17.93 36.16 -1.07
N TRP A 249 17.09 37.19 -1.15
CA TRP A 249 17.44 38.48 -1.75
C TRP A 249 17.48 39.58 -0.71
N HIS A 250 18.62 40.26 -0.61
CA HIS A 250 18.76 41.48 0.17
C HIS A 250 18.74 42.68 -0.77
N PRO A 251 17.92 43.72 -0.46
CA PRO A 251 17.99 44.96 -1.21
C PRO A 251 19.40 45.55 -1.10
N PRO A 252 19.99 45.99 -2.23
CA PRO A 252 21.31 46.61 -2.20
C PRO A 252 21.27 47.81 -1.26
N GLU A 253 22.29 47.93 -0.40
CA GLU A 253 22.38 49.04 0.54
C GLU A 253 22.21 50.37 -0.21
N PRO A 254 21.36 51.28 0.28
CA PRO A 254 21.20 52.58 -0.35
C PRO A 254 22.54 53.29 -0.34
N VAL A 255 23.06 53.60 -1.52
CA VAL A 255 24.28 54.40 -1.67
C VAL A 255 24.01 55.74 -1.00
N VAL A 256 24.62 55.96 0.17
CA VAL A 256 24.66 57.26 0.81
C VAL A 256 25.40 58.18 -0.14
N LYS A 257 24.67 59.04 -0.85
CA LYS A 257 25.29 60.15 -1.56
C LYS A 257 25.75 61.12 -0.48
N ASP A 258 27.06 61.14 -0.23
CA ASP A 258 27.70 62.17 0.57
C ASP A 258 27.54 63.52 -0.15
N ASP A 259 26.43 64.20 0.11
CA ASP A 259 26.25 65.60 -0.27
C ASP A 259 27.10 66.46 0.67
N LYS A 260 28.39 66.65 0.31
CA LYS A 260 29.22 67.81 0.70
C LYS A 260 30.61 67.79 0.03
N ALA A 261 30.79 68.62 -1.00
CA ALA A 261 31.69 69.80 -0.95
C ALA A 261 31.94 70.39 -2.36
N GLU A 262 32.04 71.71 -2.33
CA GLU A 262 32.24 72.71 -3.39
C GLU A 262 33.26 72.39 -4.51
N ASP A 263 32.81 72.72 -5.73
CA ASP A 263 33.47 73.52 -6.76
C ASP A 263 35.02 73.49 -6.85
N SER A 264 35.56 72.76 -7.84
CA SER A 264 36.69 73.27 -8.61
C SER A 264 36.64 72.74 -10.04
N SER A 265 36.73 73.69 -10.96
CA SER A 265 36.66 73.57 -12.40
C SER A 265 37.86 72.82 -13.00
N SER A 266 37.58 71.89 -13.92
CA SER A 266 38.43 71.69 -15.11
C SER A 266 37.62 71.08 -16.26
N GLU A 267 37.11 72.00 -17.08
CA GLU A 267 37.10 71.98 -18.55
C GLU A 267 37.44 70.65 -19.24
N PHE A 268 36.43 70.00 -19.86
CA PHE A 268 36.64 69.20 -21.06
C PHE A 268 35.49 69.45 -22.05
N ASP A 269 35.85 70.01 -23.20
CA ASP A 269 34.98 70.56 -24.22
C ASP A 269 34.36 69.42 -25.07
N VAL A 270 33.02 69.34 -25.11
CA VAL A 270 32.27 68.43 -25.98
C VAL A 270 31.87 69.19 -27.23
N THR A 271 32.69 69.10 -28.28
CA THR A 271 32.28 69.47 -29.63
C THR A 271 32.76 68.41 -30.62
N THR A 272 31.87 67.49 -31.00
CA THR A 272 31.58 67.10 -32.40
C THR A 272 30.68 65.87 -32.42
N ASN A 273 29.37 66.13 -32.41
CA ASN A 273 28.39 65.17 -32.89
C ASN A 273 27.96 65.61 -34.29
N GLN A 274 28.74 65.22 -35.30
CA GLN A 274 28.33 65.17 -36.71
C GLN A 274 29.36 64.32 -37.46
N MET A 275 28.87 63.28 -38.16
CA MET A 275 29.56 62.38 -39.11
C MET A 275 29.61 60.88 -38.76
N ILE A 276 28.54 60.28 -38.21
CA ILE A 276 28.33 58.81 -38.30
C ILE A 276 26.84 58.51 -38.61
N PHE A 277 26.36 58.92 -39.79
CA PHE A 277 25.05 58.48 -40.30
C PHE A 277 25.05 58.04 -41.78
N LEU A 278 26.23 57.83 -42.38
CA LEU A 278 26.33 57.32 -43.76
C LEU A 278 27.01 55.95 -43.90
N GLY A 279 27.34 55.28 -42.79
CA GLY A 279 28.04 53.99 -42.79
C GLY A 279 27.18 52.74 -42.57
N LEU A 280 26.03 52.85 -41.90
CA LEU A 280 25.21 51.68 -41.50
C LEU A 280 24.09 51.33 -42.49
N GLY A 281 23.66 52.27 -43.34
CA GLY A 281 22.58 52.04 -44.33
C GLY A 281 23.00 51.16 -45.52
N VAL A 282 24.28 51.15 -45.88
CA VAL A 282 24.78 50.38 -47.05
C VAL A 282 25.03 48.90 -46.70
N LEU A 283 25.32 48.58 -45.43
CA LEU A 283 25.66 47.22 -45.01
C LEU A 283 24.43 46.31 -44.87
N ILE A 284 23.28 46.88 -44.49
CA ILE A 284 22.01 46.15 -44.33
C ILE A 284 21.42 45.75 -45.69
N VAL A 285 21.60 46.57 -46.72
CA VAL A 285 21.12 46.28 -48.09
C VAL A 285 21.94 45.16 -48.75
N ILE A 286 23.24 45.05 -48.45
CA ILE A 286 24.11 43.99 -48.98
C ILE A 286 23.81 42.63 -48.32
N LEU A 287 23.51 42.62 -47.02
CA LEU A 287 23.15 41.38 -46.29
C LEU A 287 21.79 40.81 -46.71
N LEU A 288 20.81 41.65 -47.02
CA LEU A 288 19.49 41.21 -47.49
C LEU A 288 19.53 40.60 -48.90
N VAL A 289 20.47 41.01 -49.76
CA VAL A 289 20.63 40.44 -51.11
C VAL A 289 21.28 39.05 -51.08
N MET A 290 22.14 38.77 -50.10
CA MET A 290 22.79 37.45 -49.98
C MET A 290 21.88 36.36 -49.40
N LEU A 291 20.83 36.71 -48.66
CA LEU A 291 19.89 35.73 -48.09
C LEU A 291 18.78 35.28 -49.06
N VAL A 292 18.62 35.93 -50.22
CA VAL A 292 17.54 35.63 -51.19
C VAL A 292 17.95 34.60 -52.26
N PHE A 293 19.23 34.29 -52.46
CA PHE A 293 19.68 33.44 -53.59
C PHE A 293 20.51 32.19 -53.25
N GLY A 294 20.41 31.65 -52.02
CA GLY A 294 21.25 30.52 -51.58
C GLY A 294 20.51 29.27 -51.08
N GLY A 295 19.52 28.75 -51.80
CA GLY A 295 18.81 27.54 -51.36
C GLY A 295 19.61 26.24 -51.59
N LYS A 296 20.03 25.54 -50.52
CA LYS A 296 20.28 24.09 -50.50
C LYS A 296 19.96 23.48 -49.12
N LYS A 297 19.24 22.35 -49.15
CA LYS A 297 18.72 21.58 -47.99
C LYS A 297 19.84 20.91 -47.16
N PRO A 298 19.63 20.64 -45.86
CA PRO A 298 20.62 20.01 -44.99
C PRO A 298 20.73 18.48 -45.18
N PRO A 299 21.92 17.87 -45.07
CA PRO A 299 22.07 16.44 -44.92
C PRO A 299 21.85 15.97 -43.46
N LYS A 300 21.49 14.70 -43.34
CA LYS A 300 21.03 13.97 -42.15
C LYS A 300 22.21 13.60 -41.23
N ALA A 301 21.91 13.46 -39.93
CA ALA A 301 22.85 13.11 -38.87
C ALA A 301 23.48 11.73 -39.05
N GLU A 302 24.79 11.64 -38.80
CA GLU A 302 25.53 10.40 -38.67
C GLU A 302 26.36 10.46 -37.38
N GLN A 303 26.23 9.41 -36.57
CA GLN A 303 26.87 9.24 -35.27
C GLN A 303 28.40 9.22 -35.40
N SER A 304 29.08 9.84 -34.43
CA SER A 304 30.52 9.70 -34.26
C SER A 304 30.85 9.49 -32.77
N MET A 305 30.84 8.21 -32.36
CA MET A 305 31.79 7.76 -31.35
C MET A 305 33.18 7.82 -31.98
N PHE A 306 34.09 8.62 -31.41
CA PHE A 306 35.50 8.24 -31.33
C PHE A 306 36.19 9.09 -30.26
N ALA A 307 36.70 8.39 -29.25
CA ALA A 307 37.61 8.92 -28.24
C ALA A 307 38.96 9.28 -28.91
N ASP A 308 39.47 10.49 -28.65
CA ASP A 308 40.85 10.87 -28.99
C ASP A 308 41.80 10.43 -27.84
N PRO A 309 42.91 9.73 -28.14
CA PRO A 309 43.80 9.08 -27.16
C PRO A 309 44.76 10.02 -26.40
N ARG A 310 44.40 11.29 -26.16
CA ARG A 310 45.30 12.30 -25.55
C ARG A 310 44.73 13.01 -24.32
N TYR A 311 43.94 12.32 -23.51
CA TYR A 311 43.60 12.80 -22.17
C TYR A 311 44.56 12.19 -21.14
N GLU A 312 45.54 12.96 -20.69
CA GLU A 312 46.30 12.65 -19.49
C GLU A 312 45.42 12.91 -18.25
N PRO A 313 45.22 11.94 -17.34
CA PRO A 313 44.48 12.19 -16.11
C PRO A 313 45.31 13.13 -15.23
N ARG A 314 44.78 14.33 -14.95
CA ARG A 314 45.31 15.15 -13.85
C ARG A 314 45.20 14.35 -12.55
N GLY A 315 46.34 14.13 -11.90
CA GLY A 315 46.42 13.40 -10.64
C GLY A 315 45.56 14.05 -9.56
N ASN A 316 44.82 13.20 -8.83
CA ASN A 316 44.02 13.58 -7.67
C ASN A 316 44.88 14.33 -6.65
N GLN A 317 44.55 15.60 -6.43
CA GLN A 317 45.27 16.50 -5.52
C GLN A 317 44.98 16.23 -4.02
N TYR A 318 44.34 15.10 -3.69
CA TYR A 318 43.96 14.72 -2.33
C TYR A 318 44.22 13.23 -2.01
N SER A 319 45.24 12.60 -2.62
CA SER A 319 45.62 11.21 -2.30
C SER A 319 46.36 11.04 -0.96
N SER A 320 46.59 12.13 -0.22
CA SER A 320 47.38 12.13 1.02
C SER A 320 46.60 12.56 2.27
N VAL A 321 45.26 12.46 2.26
CA VAL A 321 44.46 12.62 3.49
C VAL A 321 44.21 11.23 4.10
N PRO A 322 44.68 10.95 5.33
CA PRO A 322 44.40 9.67 5.98
C PRO A 322 42.90 9.50 6.22
N GLY A 323 42.35 8.34 5.84
CA GLY A 323 40.98 7.98 6.20
C GLY A 323 40.83 7.91 7.72
N ALA A 324 39.65 8.31 8.23
CA ALA A 324 39.34 8.23 9.65
C ALA A 324 39.48 6.78 10.16
N PRO A 325 40.00 6.56 11.38
CA PRO A 325 40.18 5.23 11.91
C PRO A 325 38.83 4.54 12.12
N THR A 326 38.73 3.29 11.66
CA THR A 326 37.58 2.42 11.93
C THR A 326 37.49 2.14 13.43
N LEU A 327 36.41 2.57 14.07
CA LEU A 327 36.12 2.22 15.46
C LEU A 327 35.71 0.74 15.52
N PRO A 328 36.25 -0.06 16.47
CA PRO A 328 35.76 -1.41 16.69
C PRO A 328 34.31 -1.36 17.21
N PRO A 329 33.46 -2.33 16.84
CA PRO A 329 32.10 -2.40 17.38
C PRO A 329 32.15 -2.59 18.90
N PRO A 330 31.15 -2.07 19.63
CA PRO A 330 31.08 -2.22 21.08
C PRO A 330 31.02 -3.72 21.47
N PRO A 331 31.69 -4.13 22.56
CA PRO A 331 31.68 -5.52 22.98
C PRO A 331 30.26 -5.94 23.39
N GLY A 332 29.63 -6.82 22.60
CA GLY A 332 28.31 -7.39 22.87
C GLY A 332 27.32 -7.43 21.71
N ALA A 333 27.64 -6.83 20.55
CA ALA A 333 26.69 -6.68 19.42
C ALA A 333 26.37 -7.97 18.62
N PHE A 334 26.90 -9.13 19.02
CA PHE A 334 26.61 -10.41 18.37
C PHE A 334 26.34 -11.51 19.39
N ASN A 335 25.36 -11.32 20.26
CA ASN A 335 24.74 -12.42 20.97
C ASN A 335 23.24 -12.15 21.12
N LYS A 336 22.44 -13.13 20.65
CA LYS A 336 20.97 -13.24 20.53
C LYS A 336 20.46 -12.77 19.15
N TRP A 337 19.94 -13.56 18.20
CA TRP A 337 19.21 -14.85 18.22
C TRP A 337 18.23 -15.01 19.36
#